data_AF-A0A382KN80-F1
#
_entry.id   AF-A0A382KN80-F1
#
_cell.length_a   1.000
_cell.length_b   1.000
_cell.length_c   1.000
_cell.angle_alpha   90.00
_cell.angle_beta   90.00
_cell.angle_gamma   90.00
#
_symmetry.space_group_name_H-M   'P 1'
#
loop_
_entity.id
_entity.type
_entity.pdbx_description
1 polymer ?
#
loop_
_entity_poly.entity_id
_entity_poly.type
_entity_poly.pdbx_seq_one_letter_code
_entity_poly.pdbx_strand_id
1 'polypeptide(L)' 'MINKLYKKALITGSAEGIGYSILTKLLKNNIEVIAVDKNK' A
#
# COMPACT_ATOMS: atom_id res chain seq x y z
N MET A 1 13.63 12.89 -8.46
CA MET A 1 12.46 12.24 -9.08
C MET A 1 12.59 10.74 -8.82
N ILE A 2 11.76 10.15 -7.96
CA ILE A 2 11.83 8.70 -7.70
C ILE A 2 11.46 8.00 -9.01
N ASN A 3 12.44 7.28 -9.58
CA ASN A 3 12.24 6.47 -10.77
C ASN A 3 11.09 5.50 -10.51
N LYS A 4 10.13 5.44 -11.45
CA LYS A 4 8.89 4.64 -11.40
C LYS A 4 9.17 3.14 -11.55
N LEU A 5 10.11 2.60 -10.78
CA LEU A 5 10.61 1.21 -10.86
C LEU A 5 9.60 0.22 -10.28
N TYR A 6 8.83 0.61 -9.27
CA TYR A 6 7.91 -0.28 -8.58
C TYR A 6 6.50 -0.17 -9.18
N LYS A 7 6.08 -1.23 -9.87
CA LYS A 7 4.74 -1.31 -10.48
C LYS A 7 3.65 -1.65 -9.45
N LYS A 8 4.00 -2.39 -8.39
CA LYS A 8 3.07 -2.86 -7.36
C LYS A 8 3.72 -2.87 -5.97
N ALA A 9 2.91 -2.80 -4.92
CA ALA A 9 3.32 -2.99 -3.53
C ALA A 9 2.47 -4.06 -2.84
N LEU A 10 3.06 -4.78 -1.88
CA LEU A 10 2.36 -5.68 -0.96
C LEU A 10 2.43 -5.07 0.44
N ILE A 11 1.29 -4.90 1.10
CA ILE A 11 1.20 -4.40 2.48
C ILE A 11 0.48 -5.43 3.33
N THR A 12 1.11 -5.84 4.43
CA THR A 12 0.50 -6.63 5.51
C THR A 12 0.03 -5.70 6.64
N GLY A 13 -0.92 -6.14 7.47
CA GLY A 13 -1.48 -5.30 8.53
C GLY A 13 -2.20 -4.06 7.99
N SER A 14 -2.83 -4.19 6.81
CA SER A 14 -3.34 -3.05 6.03
C SER A 14 -4.73 -2.56 6.44
N ALA A 15 -5.41 -3.25 7.37
CA ALA A 15 -6.79 -2.92 7.72
C ALA A 15 -6.90 -1.61 8.52
N GLU A 16 -5.89 -1.25 9.32
CA GLU A 16 -5.92 -0.08 10.19
C GLU A 16 -4.53 0.49 10.50
N GLY A 17 -4.50 1.59 11.26
CA GLY A 17 -3.27 2.20 11.79
C GLY A 17 -2.24 2.54 10.72
N ILE A 18 -1.00 2.11 10.95
CA ILE A 18 0.15 2.44 10.09
C ILE A 18 0.01 1.80 8.71
N GLY A 19 -0.38 0.53 8.64
CA GLY A 19 -0.52 -0.18 7.36
C GLY A 19 -1.58 0.48 6.47
N TYR A 20 -2.71 0.89 7.05
CA TYR A 20 -3.75 1.63 6.33
C TYR A 20 -3.27 3.01 5.85
N SER A 21 -2.51 3.73 6.68
CA SER A 21 -1.94 5.03 6.30
C SER A 21 -0.98 4.91 5.10
N ILE A 22 -0.12 3.88 5.11
CA ILE A 22 0.80 3.59 4.00
C ILE A 22 0.02 3.21 2.74
N LEU A 23 -0.95 2.29 2.85
CA LEU A 23 -1.83 1.89 1.74
C LEU A 23 -2.47 3.12 1.08
N THR A 24 -3.07 3.99 1.88
CA THR A 24 -3.73 5.21 1.39
C THR A 24 -2.77 6.13 0.66
N LYS A 25 -1.53 6.27 1.17
CA LYS A 25 -0.51 7.12 0.53
C LYS A 25 -0.02 6.53 -0.79
N LEU A 26 0.17 5.22 -0.89
CA LEU A 26 0.56 4.57 -2.14
C LEU A 26 -0.54 4.64 -3.21
N LEU A 27 -1.80 4.39 -2.82
CA LEU A 27 -2.95 4.51 -3.72
C LEU A 27 -3.11 5.95 -4.26
N LYS A 28 -2.93 6.97 -3.40
CA LYS A 28 -2.92 8.39 -3.83
C LYS A 28 -1.83 8.73 -4.86
N ASN A 29 -0.78 7.91 -4.93
CA ASN A 29 0.30 8.06 -5.90
C ASN A 29 0.15 7.11 -7.10
N ASN A 30 -1.03 6.55 -7.33
CA ASN A 30 -1.35 5.62 -8.43
C ASN A 30 -0.46 4.38 -8.47
N ILE A 31 -0.05 3.87 -7.30
CA ILE A 31 0.64 2.59 -7.17
C ILE A 31 -0.43 1.51 -6.94
N GLU A 32 -0.34 0.41 -7.69
CA GLU A 32 -1.19 -0.76 -7.46
C GLU A 32 -0.75 -1.47 -6.18
N VAL A 33 -1.67 -1.78 -5.27
CA VAL A 33 -1.34 -2.37 -3.98
C VAL A 33 -2.16 -3.64 -3.74
N ILE A 34 -1.49 -4.71 -3.35
CA ILE A 34 -2.10 -5.88 -2.72
C ILE A 34 -2.06 -5.62 -1.21
N ALA A 35 -3.22 -5.46 -0.60
CA ALA A 35 -3.36 -5.20 0.83
C ALA A 35 -3.91 -6.47 1.51
N VAL A 36 -3.23 -6.91 2.57
CA VAL A 36 -3.60 -8.11 3.33
C VAL A 36 -3.69 -7.75 4.80
N ASP A 37 -4.66 -8.33 5.50
CA ASP A 37 -4.76 -8.31 6.94
C ASP A 37 -5.25 -9.68 7.45
N LYS A 38 -5.12 -9.95 8.74
CA LYS A 38 -5.73 -11.17 9.32
C LYS A 38 -7.25 -11.06 9.31
N ASN A 39 -7.77 -9.85 9.46
CA ASN A 39 -9.19 -9.61 9.71
C ASN A 39 -10.02 -9.39 8.43
N LYS A 40 -9.38 -9.26 7.26
CA LYS A 40 -10.00 -9.02 5.95
C LYS A 40 -9.12 -9.50 4.81
#